data_AF-A0A2N7B3N5-F1
#
_entry.id   AF-A0A2N7B3N5-F1
#
_cell.length_a   1.000
_cell.length_b   1.000
_cell.length_c   1.000
_cell.angle_alpha   90.00
_cell.angle_beta   90.00
_cell.angle_gamma   90.00
#
_symmetry.space_group_name_H-M   'P 1'
#
loop_
_entity.id
_entity.type
_entity.pdbx_description
1 polymer ?
#
loop_
_entity_poly.entity_id
_entity_poly.type
_entity_poly.pdbx_seq_one_letter_code
_entity_poly.pdbx_strand_id
1 'polypeptide(L)'
;MAMQGQQADIKALTLPSIRQLFQQLEKKALKENTWQSESNVIKGLFFLVENQELLEPDLIKLLEIIPASQLSLWTISNLNFIHSTPGLEAKANFFASIQRNPDSPSIVKTLINQLSTL
;
A
#
# COMPACT_ATOMS: atom_id res chain seq x y z
N MET A 1 -18.68 16.12 -4.06
CA MET A 1 -18.72 16.68 -2.68
C MET A 1 -18.74 15.62 -1.57
N ALA A 2 -18.66 14.30 -1.85
CA ALA A 2 -18.71 13.25 -0.81
C ALA A 2 -17.34 12.85 -0.19
N MET A 3 -16.21 13.19 -0.83
CA MET A 3 -14.88 12.76 -0.37
C MET A 3 -14.25 13.65 0.72
N GLN A 4 -14.70 14.90 0.86
CA GLN A 4 -14.16 15.82 1.89
C GLN A 4 -14.69 15.52 3.30
N GLY A 5 -15.93 15.03 3.43
CA GLY A 5 -16.47 14.59 4.72
C GLY A 5 -15.72 13.37 5.27
N GLN A 6 -15.40 12.41 4.41
CA GLN A 6 -14.68 11.20 4.78
C GLN A 6 -13.24 11.46 5.27
N GLN A 7 -12.56 12.49 4.75
CA GLN A 7 -11.22 12.87 5.25
C GLN A 7 -11.27 13.47 6.65
N ALA A 8 -12.28 14.27 6.97
CA ALA A 8 -12.44 14.85 8.31
C ALA A 8 -12.78 13.78 9.35
N ASP A 9 -13.67 12.84 9.00
CA ASP A 9 -14.00 11.70 9.86
C ASP A 9 -12.79 10.79 10.11
N ILE A 10 -11.97 10.48 9.09
CA ILE A 10 -10.78 9.63 9.27
C ILE A 10 -9.69 10.31 10.11
N LYS A 11 -9.56 11.64 10.03
CA LYS A 11 -8.67 12.40 10.91
C LYS A 11 -9.21 12.52 12.34
N ALA A 12 -10.53 12.43 12.53
CA ALA A 12 -11.18 12.45 13.85
C ALA A 12 -11.19 11.06 14.53
N LEU A 13 -10.95 9.98 13.77
CA LEU A 13 -10.87 8.64 14.33
C LEU A 13 -9.63 8.47 15.22
N THR A 14 -9.83 7.79 16.34
CA THR A 14 -8.71 7.42 17.22
C THR A 14 -7.84 6.36 16.56
N LEU A 15 -6.54 6.37 16.87
CA LEU A 15 -5.57 5.39 16.34
C LEU A 15 -6.03 3.92 16.46
N PRO A 16 -6.65 3.47 17.58
CA PRO A 16 -7.21 2.13 17.70
C PRO A 16 -8.30 1.82 16.67
N SER A 17 -9.20 2.77 16.40
CA SER A 17 -10.29 2.62 15.43
C SER A 17 -9.75 2.49 14.00
N ILE A 18 -8.74 3.29 13.66
CA ILE A 18 -8.10 3.26 12.33
C ILE A 18 -7.37 1.93 12.13
N ARG A 19 -6.64 1.43 13.15
CA ARG A 19 -6.00 0.11 13.11
C ARG A 19 -7.01 -1.02 12.92
N GLN A 20 -8.17 -0.95 13.59
CA GLN A 20 -9.24 -1.93 13.41
C GLN A 20 -9.78 -1.92 11.97
N LEU A 21 -10.02 -0.74 11.39
CA LEU A 21 -10.45 -0.62 9.99
C LEU A 21 -9.40 -1.16 9.02
N PHE A 22 -8.13 -0.84 9.24
CA PHE A 22 -7.02 -1.36 8.45
C PHE A 22 -7.00 -2.90 8.48
N GLN A 23 -7.06 -3.51 9.66
CA GLN A 23 -7.08 -4.97 9.81
C GLN A 23 -8.29 -5.65 9.16
N GLN A 24 -9.45 -5.00 9.16
CA GLN A 24 -10.63 -5.54 8.47
C GLN A 24 -10.45 -5.53 6.95
N LEU A 25 -9.94 -4.43 6.40
CA LEU A 25 -9.67 -4.30 4.98
C LEU A 25 -8.52 -5.21 4.54
N GLU A 26 -7.48 -5.35 5.35
CA GLU A 26 -6.37 -6.29 5.16
C GLU A 26 -6.91 -7.72 5.01
N LYS A 27 -7.67 -8.20 6.00
CA LYS A 27 -8.27 -9.55 5.96
C LYS A 27 -9.13 -9.76 4.72
N LYS A 28 -9.88 -8.73 4.31
CA LYS A 28 -10.72 -8.79 3.11
C LYS A 28 -9.87 -8.84 1.84
N ALA A 29 -8.83 -8.01 1.74
CA ALA A 29 -7.92 -7.97 0.59
C ALA A 29 -7.20 -9.31 0.41
N LEU A 30 -6.72 -9.91 1.52
CA LEU A 30 -6.08 -11.23 1.53
C LEU A 30 -7.05 -12.34 1.11
N LYS A 31 -8.29 -12.32 1.58
CA LYS A 31 -9.29 -13.35 1.28
C LYS A 31 -9.77 -13.32 -0.16
N GLU A 32 -9.97 -12.13 -0.72
CA GLU A 32 -10.51 -11.96 -2.07
C GLU A 32 -9.43 -12.02 -3.17
N ASN A 33 -8.15 -12.06 -2.80
CA ASN A 33 -7.00 -12.02 -3.71
C ASN A 33 -7.12 -10.93 -4.79
N THR A 34 -7.57 -9.75 -4.39
CA THR A 34 -7.92 -8.67 -5.32
C THR A 34 -6.71 -7.87 -5.83
N TRP A 35 -5.50 -8.26 -5.44
CA TRP A 35 -4.24 -7.53 -5.63
C TRP A 35 -3.84 -7.29 -7.07
N GLN A 36 -4.32 -8.13 -8.00
CA GLN A 36 -4.06 -7.99 -9.44
C GLN A 36 -4.90 -6.91 -10.11
N SER A 37 -5.89 -6.36 -9.41
CA SER A 37 -6.85 -5.40 -9.95
C SER A 37 -7.03 -4.19 -9.04
N GLU A 38 -7.50 -3.08 -9.59
CA GLU A 38 -7.90 -1.89 -8.81
C GLU A 38 -9.21 -2.13 -8.04
N SER A 39 -9.15 -2.93 -6.97
CA SER A 39 -10.29 -3.15 -6.07
C SER A 39 -10.50 -1.96 -5.14
N ASN A 40 -11.78 -1.67 -4.86
CA ASN A 40 -12.18 -0.68 -3.87
C ASN A 40 -11.62 -0.99 -2.47
N VAL A 41 -11.35 -2.27 -2.16
CA VAL A 41 -10.74 -2.67 -0.88
C VAL A 41 -9.30 -2.18 -0.79
N ILE A 42 -8.52 -2.35 -1.86
CA ILE A 42 -7.12 -1.92 -1.91
C ILE A 42 -7.04 -0.39 -1.95
N LYS A 43 -7.91 0.26 -2.73
CA LYS A 43 -8.06 1.73 -2.71
C LYS A 43 -8.38 2.26 -1.31
N GLY A 44 -9.26 1.57 -0.58
CA GLY A 44 -9.58 1.89 0.81
C GLY A 44 -8.39 1.77 1.76
N LEU A 45 -7.57 0.71 1.61
CA LEU A 45 -6.32 0.55 2.38
C LEU A 45 -5.35 1.71 2.11
N PHE A 46 -5.11 2.00 0.83
CA PHE A 46 -4.21 3.08 0.41
C PHE A 46 -4.70 4.43 0.92
N PHE A 47 -6.00 4.72 0.80
CA PHE A 47 -6.59 5.97 1.31
C PHE A 47 -6.47 6.12 2.83
N LEU A 48 -6.64 5.03 3.59
CA LEU A 48 -6.44 5.08 5.05
C LEU A 48 -5.01 5.42 5.42
N VAL A 49 -4.04 4.79 4.74
CA VAL A 49 -2.61 4.96 5.02
C VAL A 49 -2.14 6.34 4.58
N GLU A 50 -2.60 6.83 3.42
CA GLU A 50 -2.30 8.18 2.94
C GLU A 50 -2.75 9.28 3.92
N ASN A 51 -3.83 9.03 4.68
CA ASN A 51 -4.31 9.97 5.69
C ASN A 51 -3.73 9.70 7.10
N GLN A 52 -2.96 8.62 7.28
CA GLN A 52 -2.43 8.16 8.57
C GLN A 52 -1.06 7.50 8.40
N GLU A 53 0.00 8.32 8.42
CA GLU A 53 1.40 7.91 8.17
C GLU A 53 1.88 6.75 9.06
N LEU A 54 1.33 6.63 10.27
CA LEU A 54 1.67 5.55 11.22
C LEU A 54 1.34 4.14 10.71
N LEU A 55 0.52 4.03 9.67
CA LEU A 55 0.15 2.77 9.03
C LEU A 55 1.01 2.45 7.80
N GLU A 56 1.89 3.34 7.35
CA GLU A 56 2.77 3.10 6.21
C GLU A 56 3.59 1.80 6.37
N PRO A 57 4.21 1.52 7.53
CA PRO A 57 4.94 0.27 7.72
C PRO A 57 4.03 -0.96 7.70
N ASP A 58 2.81 -0.85 8.21
CA ASP A 58 1.84 -1.95 8.22
C ASP A 58 1.37 -2.27 6.78
N LEU A 59 1.16 -1.26 5.94
CA LEU A 59 0.86 -1.45 4.52
C LEU A 59 2.01 -2.15 3.79
N ILE A 60 3.26 -1.73 4.02
CA ILE A 60 4.40 -2.37 3.35
C ILE A 60 4.54 -3.84 3.77
N LYS A 61 4.40 -4.15 5.06
CA LYS A 61 4.43 -5.55 5.54
C LYS A 61 3.33 -6.39 4.89
N LEU A 62 2.15 -5.81 4.68
CA LEU A 62 1.07 -6.48 3.95
C LEU A 62 1.46 -6.73 2.49
N LEU A 63 2.15 -5.81 1.82
CA LEU A 63 2.61 -6.02 0.45
C LEU A 63 3.74 -7.04 0.35
N GLU A 64 4.61 -7.14 1.36
CA GLU A 64 5.69 -8.13 1.42
C GLU A 64 5.19 -9.58 1.48
N ILE A 65 4.02 -9.83 2.05
CA ILE A 65 3.43 -11.18 2.09
C ILE A 65 2.71 -11.57 0.80
N ILE A 66 2.45 -10.60 -0.09
CA ILE A 66 1.82 -10.87 -1.38
C ILE A 66 2.91 -11.15 -2.42
N PRO A 67 2.80 -12.26 -3.19
CA PRO A 67 3.74 -12.51 -4.28
C PRO A 67 3.75 -11.33 -5.25
N ALA A 68 4.94 -10.88 -5.66
CA ALA A 68 5.07 -9.74 -6.55
C ALA A 68 4.21 -9.92 -7.81
N SER A 69 4.18 -11.11 -8.40
CA SER A 69 3.34 -11.46 -9.56
C SER A 69 1.83 -11.20 -9.39
N GLN A 70 1.33 -11.13 -8.14
CA GLN A 70 -0.05 -10.82 -7.83
C GLN A 70 -0.31 -9.33 -7.58
N LEU A 71 0.73 -8.51 -7.49
CA LEU A 71 0.58 -7.07 -7.29
C LEU A 71 0.33 -6.37 -8.63
N SER A 72 -0.74 -5.57 -8.68
CA SER A 72 -0.99 -4.70 -9.81
C SER A 72 0.08 -3.59 -9.93
N LEU A 73 0.32 -3.14 -11.15
CA LEU A 73 1.20 -1.98 -11.40
C LEU A 73 0.68 -0.71 -10.70
N TRP A 74 -0.65 -0.60 -10.53
CA TRP A 74 -1.27 0.49 -9.79
C TRP A 74 -0.84 0.48 -8.32
N THR A 75 -0.86 -0.69 -7.66
CA THR A 75 -0.46 -0.85 -6.26
C THR A 75 0.97 -0.35 -6.05
N ILE A 76 1.88 -0.73 -6.94
CA ILE A 76 3.31 -0.35 -6.88
C ILE A 76 3.48 1.15 -7.13
N SER A 77 2.79 1.69 -8.14
CA SER A 77 2.93 3.11 -8.53
C SER A 77 2.37 4.07 -7.49
N ASN A 78 1.38 3.64 -6.70
CA ASN A 78 0.77 4.47 -5.67
C ASN A 78 1.56 4.50 -4.35
N LEU A 79 2.68 3.78 -4.20
CA LEU A 79 3.50 3.86 -2.99
C LEU A 79 4.28 5.18 -2.83
N ASN A 80 4.03 6.17 -3.70
CA ASN A 80 4.69 7.48 -3.63
C ASN A 80 4.18 8.38 -2.50
N PHE A 81 2.99 8.10 -1.95
CA PHE A 81 2.53 8.83 -0.76
C PHE A 81 3.31 8.43 0.50
N ILE A 82 4.11 7.36 0.48
CA ILE A 82 4.89 6.94 1.65
C ILE A 82 6.04 7.92 1.85
N HIS A 83 6.04 8.60 2.99
CA HIS A 83 7.00 9.67 3.29
C HIS A 83 7.55 9.65 4.71
N SER A 84 6.97 8.87 5.62
CA SER A 84 7.55 8.71 6.95
C SER A 84 8.89 7.98 6.87
N THR A 85 9.86 8.33 7.72
CA THR A 85 11.15 7.62 7.81
C THR A 85 10.97 6.09 7.89
N PRO A 86 10.15 5.53 8.82
CA PRO A 86 9.96 4.09 8.89
C PRO A 86 9.23 3.52 7.66
N GLY A 87 8.33 4.29 7.03
CA GLY A 87 7.65 3.90 5.80
C GLY A 87 8.61 3.84 4.61
N LEU A 88 9.52 4.80 4.48
CA LEU A 88 10.54 4.85 3.43
C LEU A 88 11.54 3.70 3.55
N GLU A 89 12.00 3.40 4.77
CA GLU A 89 12.86 2.23 5.02
C GLU A 89 12.15 0.93 4.62
N ALA A 90 10.88 0.77 5.00
CA ALA A 90 10.08 -0.39 4.61
C ALA A 90 9.92 -0.47 3.09
N LYS A 91 9.57 0.63 2.42
CA LYS A 91 9.41 0.71 0.96
C LYS A 91 10.70 0.33 0.23
N ALA A 92 11.85 0.80 0.70
CA ALA A 92 13.16 0.45 0.14
C ALA A 92 13.46 -1.05 0.27
N ASN A 93 13.20 -1.63 1.44
CA ASN A 93 13.38 -3.07 1.68
C ASN A 93 12.45 -3.93 0.80
N PHE A 94 11.20 -3.51 0.67
CA PHE A 94 10.22 -4.15 -0.20
C PHE A 94 10.66 -4.16 -1.66
N PHE A 95 11.09 -3.01 -2.19
CA PHE A 95 11.59 -2.94 -3.56
C PHE A 95 12.87 -3.74 -3.77
N ALA A 96 13.79 -3.75 -2.80
CA ALA A 96 14.97 -4.62 -2.85
C ALA A 96 14.59 -6.12 -2.85
N SER A 97 13.55 -6.50 -2.12
CA SER A 97 13.01 -7.87 -2.10
C SER A 97 12.46 -8.27 -3.47
N ILE A 98 11.62 -7.42 -4.08
CA ILE A 98 11.08 -7.69 -5.42
C ILE A 98 12.17 -7.72 -6.49
N GLN A 99 13.19 -6.87 -6.38
CA GLN A 99 14.31 -6.88 -7.33
C GLN A 99 15.08 -8.19 -7.30
N ARG A 100 15.23 -8.82 -6.13
CA ARG A 100 15.91 -10.12 -5.98
C ARG A 100 15.08 -11.28 -6.53
N ASN A 101 13.76 -11.20 -6.45
CA ASN A 101 12.83 -12.21 -6.95
C ASN A 101 11.81 -11.59 -7.92
N PRO A 102 12.24 -11.27 -9.15
CA PRO A 102 11.35 -10.66 -10.13
C PRO A 102 10.42 -11.72 -10.73
N ASP A 103 9.33 -12.06 -10.04
CA ASP A 103 8.30 -12.96 -10.56
C ASP A 103 7.46 -12.33 -11.69
N SER A 104 7.71 -11.07 -12.07
CA SER A 104 7.06 -10.40 -13.21
C SER A 104 7.96 -9.33 -13.88
N PRO A 105 8.20 -9.40 -15.20
CA PRO A 105 8.99 -8.42 -15.95
C PRO A 105 8.40 -7.01 -15.93
N SER A 106 7.06 -6.91 -15.86
CA SER A 106 6.35 -5.63 -15.83
C SER A 106 6.61 -4.87 -14.54
N ILE A 107 6.77 -5.60 -13.43
CA ILE A 107 7.09 -5.03 -12.12
C ILE A 107 8.51 -4.48 -12.11
N VAL A 108 9.46 -5.20 -12.71
CA VAL A 108 10.84 -4.72 -12.85
C VAL A 108 10.91 -3.38 -13.58
N LYS A 109 10.14 -3.20 -14.67
CA LYS A 109 10.10 -1.90 -15.39
C LYS A 109 9.57 -0.77 -14.51
N THR A 110 8.52 -1.02 -13.74
CA THR A 110 7.98 -0.02 -12.81
C THR A 110 8.94 0.30 -11.67
N LEU A 111 9.64 -0.70 -11.14
CA LEU A 111 10.68 -0.50 -10.13
C LEU A 111 11.83 0.37 -10.65
N ILE A 112 12.32 0.08 -11.87
CA ILE A 112 13.36 0.89 -12.51
C ILE A 112 12.89 2.34 -12.67
N ASN A 113 11.66 2.55 -13.15
CA ASN A 113 11.11 3.91 -13.27
C ASN A 113 11.00 4.63 -11.92
N GLN A 114 10.54 3.95 -10.87
CA GLN A 114 10.41 4.52 -9.52
C GLN A 114 11.77 4.89 -8.91
N LEU A 115 12.79 4.04 -9.10
CA LEU A 115 14.16 4.31 -8.65
C LEU A 115 14.85 5.43 -9.45
N SER A 116 14.44 5.64 -10.70
CA SER A 116 14.98 6.73 -11.55
C SER A 116 14.35 8.09 -11.23
N THR A 117 13.26 8.12 -10.46
CA THR A 117 12.55 9.33 -10.05
C THR A 117 12.83 9.76 -8.60
N LEU A 118 13.66 9.00 -7.87
CA LEU A 118 14.27 9.39 -6.59
C LEU A 118 15.54 10.21 -6.84
#